data_AF-A0A561SYU9-F1
#
_entry.id   AF-A0A561SYU9-F1
#
_cell.length_a   1.000
_cell.length_b   1.000
_cell.length_c   1.000
_cell.angle_alpha   90.00
_cell.angle_beta   90.00
_cell.angle_gamma   90.00
#
_symmetry.space_group_name_H-M   'P 1'
#
loop_
_entity.id
_entity.type
_entity.pdbx_description
1 polymer ?
#
loop_
_entity_poly.entity_id
_entity_poly.type
_entity_poly.pdbx_seq_one_letter_code
_entity_poly.pdbx_strand_id
1 'polypeptide(L)'
;MFRLKRSEPVPVDLPSLPVPPPSTHTVTNVPIEERHTERAHVTPTREPYEAERREAELVHRYRRALDLDGQVVSRLRVVPAGESAPIYSDLWNETTGELVEAKGTVTRDALRMAVGQLLDYGRFVDSKRYAVLVPTRPRDDLLAFLAAAGVTAIYSDGARCTRAEP
;
A
#
# COMPACT_ATOMS: atom_id res chain seq x y z
N MET A 1 9.96 2.55 63.51
CA MET A 1 9.46 1.32 62.85
C MET A 1 8.25 1.69 62.00
N PHE A 2 8.35 1.58 60.67
CA PHE A 2 7.19 1.75 59.78
C PHE A 2 6.51 0.38 59.61
N ARG A 3 5.21 0.30 59.89
CA ARG A 3 4.40 -0.91 59.73
C ARG A 3 3.48 -0.72 58.53
N LEU A 4 3.78 -1.37 57.41
CA LEU A 4 2.90 -1.40 56.25
C LEU A 4 1.59 -2.11 56.62
N LYS A 5 0.46 -1.43 56.41
CA LYS A 5 -0.88 -2.02 56.45
C LYS A 5 -1.23 -2.49 55.04
N ARG A 6 -1.73 -3.72 54.92
CA ARG A 6 -2.27 -4.27 53.68
C ARG A 6 -3.48 -3.43 53.25
N SER A 7 -3.43 -2.82 52.07
CA SER A 7 -4.59 -2.18 51.47
C SER A 7 -5.48 -3.23 50.80
N GLU A 8 -6.78 -2.99 50.81
CA GLU A 8 -7.73 -3.79 50.04
C GLU A 8 -7.40 -3.72 48.53
N PRO A 9 -7.68 -4.79 47.77
CA PRO A 9 -7.45 -4.79 46.33
C PRO A 9 -8.34 -3.74 45.67
N VAL A 10 -7.72 -2.64 45.23
CA VAL A 10 -8.36 -1.67 44.34
C VAL A 10 -8.61 -2.39 43.02
N PRO A 11 -9.85 -2.41 42.49
CA PRO A 11 -10.11 -2.92 41.15
C PRO A 11 -9.30 -2.07 40.17
N VAL A 12 -8.25 -2.65 39.62
CA VAL A 12 -7.48 -2.04 38.55
C VAL A 12 -8.16 -2.45 37.26
N ASP A 13 -8.77 -1.49 36.56
CA ASP A 13 -9.19 -1.71 35.19
C ASP A 13 -7.91 -1.83 34.36
N LEU A 14 -7.50 -3.08 34.10
CA LEU A 14 -6.32 -3.34 33.31
C LEU A 14 -6.61 -2.82 31.89
N PRO A 15 -5.74 -1.98 31.31
CA PRO A 15 -5.89 -1.62 29.91
C PRO A 15 -5.96 -2.91 29.09
N SER A 16 -6.93 -2.98 28.19
CA SER A 16 -7.14 -4.12 27.28
C SER A 16 -5.78 -4.56 26.73
N LEU A 17 -5.41 -5.82 26.99
CA LEU A 17 -4.16 -6.38 26.49
C LEU A 17 -4.08 -6.17 24.96
N PRO A 18 -2.91 -5.83 24.40
CA PRO A 18 -2.75 -5.77 22.96
C PRO A 18 -3.18 -7.12 22.37
N VAL A 19 -4.08 -7.10 21.39
CA VAL A 19 -4.49 -8.32 20.68
C VAL A 19 -3.21 -8.98 20.15
N PRO A 20 -2.91 -10.23 20.53
CA PRO A 20 -1.70 -10.90 20.08
C PRO A 20 -1.71 -10.98 18.55
N PRO A 21 -0.54 -10.81 17.90
CA PRO A 21 -0.46 -10.83 16.45
C PRO A 21 -0.93 -12.18 15.90
N PRO A 22 -1.57 -12.19 14.71
CA PRO A 22 -2.12 -13.41 14.14
C PRO A 22 -1.01 -14.39 13.76
N SER A 23 -1.29 -15.68 13.92
CA SER A 23 -0.37 -16.77 13.55
C SER A 23 -0.36 -17.11 12.06
N THR A 24 -1.34 -16.59 11.30
CA THR A 24 -1.47 -16.74 9.86
C THR A 24 -1.71 -15.38 9.21
N HIS A 25 -1.25 -15.21 7.98
CA HIS A 25 -1.51 -13.96 7.26
C HIS A 25 -2.97 -13.91 6.81
N THR A 26 -3.53 -12.71 6.71
CA THR A 26 -4.87 -12.49 6.16
C THR A 26 -4.80 -11.48 5.03
N VAL A 27 -5.49 -11.78 3.92
CA VAL A 27 -5.61 -10.88 2.77
C VAL A 27 -7.09 -10.61 2.54
N THR A 28 -7.45 -9.33 2.45
CA THR A 28 -8.82 -8.89 2.17
C THR A 28 -8.79 -7.76 1.14
N ASN A 29 -9.67 -7.83 0.16
CA ASN A 29 -9.89 -6.73 -0.78
C ASN A 29 -10.74 -5.68 -0.08
N VAL A 30 -10.31 -4.42 -0.13
CA VAL A 30 -11.07 -3.29 0.42
C VAL A 30 -11.21 -2.20 -0.65
N PRO A 31 -12.19 -1.28 -0.53
CA PRO A 31 -12.34 -0.17 -1.45
C PRO A 31 -11.11 0.75 -1.45
N ILE A 32 -10.79 1.33 -2.61
CA ILE A 32 -9.66 2.27 -2.77
C ILE A 32 -9.86 3.54 -1.93
N GLU A 33 -11.10 3.94 -1.67
CA GLU A 33 -11.48 5.11 -0.90
C GLU A 33 -11.23 4.98 0.63
N GLU A 34 -11.00 3.78 1.17
CA GLU A 34 -10.79 3.57 2.61
C GLU A 34 -9.39 3.98 3.12
N ARG A 35 -8.74 4.95 2.48
CA ARG A 35 -7.38 5.42 2.87
C ARG A 35 -7.33 6.05 4.28
N HIS A 36 -8.48 6.40 4.86
CA HIS A 36 -8.56 6.98 6.21
C HIS A 36 -8.26 5.97 7.32
N THR A 37 -8.65 4.70 7.18
CA THR A 37 -8.44 3.67 8.22
C THR A 37 -6.96 3.27 8.32
N GLU A 38 -6.26 3.20 7.19
CA GLU A 38 -4.81 2.99 7.15
C GLU A 38 -4.02 4.07 7.92
N ARG A 39 -4.35 5.36 7.73
CA ARG A 39 -3.64 6.46 8.44
C ARG A 39 -3.75 6.35 9.95
N ALA A 40 -4.90 5.90 10.44
CA ALA A 40 -5.11 5.66 11.87
C ALA A 40 -4.22 4.54 12.42
N HIS A 41 -3.85 3.56 11.60
CA HIS A 41 -2.98 2.45 11.99
C HIS A 41 -1.49 2.75 11.82
N VAL A 42 -1.11 3.55 10.82
CA VAL A 42 0.31 3.79 10.48
C VAL A 42 0.87 5.03 11.18
N THR A 43 0.20 6.19 11.13
CA THR A 43 0.66 7.43 11.78
C THR A 43 -0.51 8.43 11.96
N PRO A 44 -1.16 8.47 13.14
CA PRO A 44 -2.40 9.24 13.35
C PRO A 44 -2.30 10.76 13.20
N THR A 45 -1.09 11.35 13.28
CA THR A 45 -0.93 12.79 13.58
C THR A 45 -0.16 13.60 12.52
N ARG A 46 0.09 13.05 11.32
CA ARG A 46 0.88 13.75 10.30
C ARG A 46 0.03 14.18 9.11
N GLU A 47 0.13 15.45 8.72
CA GLU A 47 -0.43 15.91 7.46
C GLU A 47 0.22 15.15 6.29
N PRO A 48 -0.56 14.73 5.27
CA PRO A 48 0.00 14.04 4.12
C PRO A 48 1.07 14.89 3.44
N TYR A 49 2.26 14.30 3.22
CA TYR A 49 3.29 14.98 2.43
C TYR A 49 2.76 15.26 1.02
N GLU A 50 3.29 16.28 0.34
CA GLU A 50 2.87 16.58 -1.04
C GLU A 50 2.94 15.36 -1.97
N ALA A 51 3.92 14.46 -1.78
CA ALA A 51 4.05 13.24 -2.56
C ALA A 51 2.85 12.28 -2.37
N GLU A 52 2.39 12.07 -1.14
CA GLU A 52 1.25 11.18 -0.83
C GLU A 52 -0.06 11.70 -1.45
N ARG A 53 -0.21 13.03 -1.54
CA ARG A 53 -1.34 13.67 -2.23
C ARG A 53 -1.29 13.41 -3.73
N ARG A 54 -0.12 13.53 -4.36
CA ARG A 54 0.07 13.23 -5.78
C ARG A 54 -0.20 11.75 -6.07
N GLU A 55 0.24 10.85 -5.19
CA GLU A 55 -0.04 9.41 -5.30
C GLU A 55 -1.53 9.13 -5.25
N ALA A 56 -2.25 9.74 -4.30
CA ALA A 56 -3.71 9.61 -4.22
C ALA A 56 -4.39 10.01 -5.54
N GLU A 57 -3.99 11.15 -6.09
CA GLU A 57 -4.55 11.68 -7.33
C GLU A 57 -4.25 10.75 -8.52
N LEU A 58 -3.01 10.23 -8.60
CA LEU A 58 -2.62 9.26 -9.63
C LEU A 58 -3.48 8.00 -9.56
N VAL A 59 -3.63 7.40 -8.37
CA VAL A 59 -4.43 6.19 -8.16
C VAL A 59 -5.89 6.45 -8.54
N HIS A 60 -6.49 7.54 -8.09
CA HIS A 60 -7.89 7.85 -8.42
C HIS A 60 -8.11 8.06 -9.91
N ARG A 61 -7.18 8.73 -10.58
CA ARG A 61 -7.25 8.96 -12.03
C ARG A 61 -7.12 7.65 -12.80
N TYR A 62 -6.17 6.80 -12.41
CA TYR A 62 -5.96 5.52 -13.07
C TYR A 62 -7.13 4.58 -12.83
N ARG A 63 -7.63 4.49 -11.60
CA ARG A 63 -8.86 3.75 -11.26
C ARG A 63 -10.02 4.12 -12.17
N ARG A 64 -10.30 5.43 -12.32
CA ARG A 64 -11.38 5.91 -13.20
C ARG A 64 -11.20 5.43 -14.65
N ALA A 65 -9.98 5.40 -15.16
CA ALA A 65 -9.71 4.88 -16.50
C ALA A 65 -10.03 3.37 -16.59
N LEU A 66 -9.62 2.59 -15.59
CA LEU A 66 -9.91 1.15 -15.52
C LEU A 66 -11.41 0.87 -15.34
N ASP A 67 -12.13 1.67 -14.55
CA ASP A 67 -13.58 1.58 -14.38
C ASP A 67 -14.32 1.82 -15.70
N LEU A 68 -13.87 2.81 -16.51
CA LEU A 68 -14.43 3.08 -17.83
C LEU A 68 -14.17 1.93 -18.82
N ASP A 69 -13.08 1.21 -18.65
CA ASP A 69 -12.75 0.00 -19.39
C ASP A 69 -13.45 -1.26 -18.83
N GLY A 70 -14.32 -1.10 -17.82
CA GLY A 70 -15.11 -2.18 -17.22
C GLY A 70 -14.30 -3.13 -16.32
N GLN A 71 -13.12 -2.72 -15.86
CA GLN A 71 -12.27 -3.54 -15.01
C GLN A 71 -12.65 -3.42 -13.53
N VAL A 72 -12.46 -4.51 -12.80
CA VAL A 72 -12.70 -4.59 -11.36
C VAL A 72 -11.40 -4.32 -10.62
N VAL A 73 -11.40 -3.27 -9.81
CA VAL A 73 -10.23 -2.79 -9.09
C VAL A 73 -10.56 -2.55 -7.61
N SER A 74 -9.63 -2.92 -6.75
CA SER A 74 -9.69 -2.74 -5.31
C SER A 74 -8.30 -2.40 -4.79
N ARG A 75 -8.11 -2.42 -3.47
CA ARG A 75 -6.78 -2.46 -2.86
C ARG A 75 -6.68 -3.67 -1.94
N LEU A 76 -5.48 -4.22 -1.79
CA LEU A 76 -5.22 -5.27 -0.81
C LEU A 76 -5.01 -4.65 0.55
N ARG A 77 -5.66 -5.23 1.56
CA ARG A 77 -5.30 -5.11 2.96
C ARG A 77 -4.70 -6.43 3.40
N VAL A 78 -3.42 -6.42 3.73
CA VAL A 78 -2.67 -7.60 4.16
C VAL A 78 -2.30 -7.43 5.63
N VAL A 79 -2.56 -8.44 6.45
CA VAL A 79 -2.01 -8.54 7.80
C VAL A 79 -1.01 -9.69 7.78
N PRO A 80 0.30 -9.43 7.73
CA PRO A 80 1.31 -10.48 7.78
C PRO A 80 1.26 -11.26 9.10
N ALA A 81 1.64 -12.54 9.07
CA ALA A 81 1.73 -13.33 10.29
C ALA A 81 2.80 -12.74 11.22
N GLY A 82 2.46 -12.60 12.51
CA GLY A 82 3.35 -11.99 13.50
C GLY A 82 3.33 -10.45 13.53
N GLU A 83 2.60 -9.80 12.63
CA GLU A 83 2.44 -8.34 12.61
C GLU A 83 1.04 -7.91 13.06
N SER A 84 0.98 -6.85 13.88
CA SER A 84 -0.31 -6.29 14.34
C SER A 84 -0.85 -5.21 13.40
N ALA A 85 0.02 -4.60 12.59
CA ALA A 85 -0.37 -3.53 11.66
C ALA A 85 -0.63 -4.11 10.27
N PRO A 86 -1.78 -3.79 9.64
CA PRO A 86 -1.99 -4.10 8.23
C PRO A 86 -1.09 -3.24 7.34
N ILE A 87 -0.60 -3.84 6.26
CA ILE A 87 -0.01 -3.15 5.12
C ILE A 87 -1.03 -3.13 3.97
N TYR A 88 -0.93 -2.14 3.11
CA TYR A 88 -1.90 -1.95 2.04
C TYR A 88 -1.26 -1.65 0.70
N SER A 89 -1.78 -2.25 -0.36
CA SER A 89 -1.43 -1.85 -1.72
C SER A 89 -2.12 -0.54 -2.10
N ASP A 90 -1.59 0.13 -3.13
CA ASP A 90 -2.29 1.26 -3.75
C ASP A 90 -3.45 0.82 -4.64
N LEU A 91 -3.23 -0.17 -5.52
CA LEU A 91 -4.28 -0.73 -6.38
C LEU A 91 -4.02 -2.20 -6.72
N TRP A 92 -5.07 -3.00 -6.70
CA TRP A 92 -5.14 -4.38 -7.16
C TRP A 92 -6.19 -4.49 -8.25
N ASN A 93 -5.79 -4.95 -9.42
CA ASN A 93 -6.68 -5.18 -10.55
C ASN A 93 -7.07 -6.65 -10.59
N GLU A 94 -8.29 -6.95 -10.14
CA GLU A 94 -8.82 -8.30 -10.05
C GLU A 94 -9.08 -8.91 -11.43
N THR A 95 -9.38 -8.07 -12.42
CA THR A 95 -9.64 -8.52 -13.80
C THR A 95 -8.37 -9.05 -14.47
N THR A 96 -7.22 -8.41 -14.23
CA THR A 96 -5.95 -8.78 -14.88
C THR A 96 -5.00 -9.55 -13.98
N GLY A 97 -5.24 -9.54 -12.66
CA GLY A 97 -4.30 -10.04 -11.67
C GLY A 97 -3.04 -9.16 -11.55
N GLU A 98 -3.17 -7.84 -11.71
CA GLU A 98 -2.06 -6.89 -11.68
C GLU A 98 -2.01 -6.10 -10.37
N LEU A 99 -0.85 -6.13 -9.71
CA LEU A 99 -0.54 -5.27 -8.56
C LEU A 99 0.09 -3.96 -9.04
N VAL A 100 -0.44 -2.83 -8.56
CA VAL A 100 0.01 -1.50 -8.93
C VAL A 100 0.38 -0.70 -7.69
N GLU A 101 1.59 -0.14 -7.69
CA GLU A 101 2.10 0.75 -6.65
C GLU A 101 2.33 2.15 -7.25
N ALA A 102 1.78 3.19 -6.62
CA ALA A 102 1.91 4.55 -7.07
C ALA A 102 3.07 5.27 -6.38
N LYS A 103 3.73 6.16 -7.12
CA LYS A 103 4.73 7.08 -6.56
C LYS A 103 4.56 8.48 -7.10
N GLY A 104 4.57 9.46 -6.20
CA GLY A 104 4.33 10.87 -6.53
C GLY A 104 5.53 11.56 -7.19
N THR A 105 6.66 10.87 -7.31
CA THR A 105 7.89 11.34 -7.95
C THR A 105 8.54 10.21 -8.75
N VAL A 106 9.38 10.57 -9.71
CA VAL A 106 10.07 9.62 -10.60
C VAL A 106 11.56 9.56 -10.27
N THR A 107 11.87 9.41 -8.98
CA THR A 107 13.25 9.27 -8.50
C THR A 107 13.64 7.80 -8.41
N ARG A 108 14.95 7.53 -8.46
CA ARG A 108 15.47 6.16 -8.29
C ARG A 108 15.02 5.55 -6.97
N ASP A 109 15.04 6.32 -5.89
CA ASP A 109 14.67 5.84 -4.56
C ASP A 109 13.18 5.51 -4.48
N ALA A 110 12.32 6.36 -5.05
CA ALA A 110 10.88 6.11 -5.11
C ALA A 110 10.56 4.81 -5.88
N LEU A 111 11.19 4.61 -7.05
CA LEU A 111 10.97 3.40 -7.85
C LEU A 111 11.51 2.13 -7.18
N ARG A 112 12.69 2.20 -6.54
CA ARG A 112 13.23 1.05 -5.78
C ARG A 112 12.31 0.67 -4.62
N MET A 113 11.77 1.67 -3.93
CA MET A 113 10.80 1.45 -2.86
C MET A 113 9.52 0.80 -3.41
N ALA A 114 9.00 1.31 -4.53
CA ALA A 114 7.81 0.74 -5.17
C ALA A 114 8.01 -0.73 -5.56
N VAL A 115 9.15 -1.08 -6.16
CA VAL A 115 9.49 -2.46 -6.49
C VAL A 115 9.53 -3.34 -5.24
N GLY A 116 10.15 -2.86 -4.16
CA GLY A 116 10.17 -3.57 -2.88
C GLY A 116 8.77 -3.85 -2.34
N GLN A 117 7.89 -2.84 -2.36
CA GLN A 117 6.50 -2.97 -1.92
C GLN A 117 5.70 -3.95 -2.79
N LEU A 118 5.84 -3.87 -4.12
CA LEU A 118 5.18 -4.78 -5.06
C LEU A 118 5.57 -6.24 -4.82
N LEU A 119 6.88 -6.50 -4.68
CA LEU A 119 7.39 -7.83 -4.39
C LEU A 119 6.96 -8.32 -3.00
N ASP A 120 6.78 -7.42 -2.04
CA ASP A 120 6.31 -7.76 -0.70
C ASP A 120 4.84 -8.20 -0.72
N TYR A 121 3.94 -7.38 -1.26
CA TYR A 121 2.53 -7.71 -1.40
C TYR A 121 2.30 -8.96 -2.27
N GLY A 122 3.09 -9.11 -3.33
CA GLY A 122 3.02 -10.26 -4.24
C GLY A 122 3.29 -11.62 -3.59
N ARG A 123 3.85 -11.66 -2.37
CA ARG A 123 3.98 -12.91 -1.59
C ARG A 123 2.65 -13.44 -1.07
N PHE A 124 1.64 -12.58 -0.98
CA PHE A 124 0.36 -12.87 -0.34
C PHE A 124 -0.79 -13.05 -1.34
N VAL A 125 -0.57 -12.75 -2.62
CA VAL A 125 -1.57 -12.86 -3.69
C VAL A 125 -0.95 -13.50 -4.94
N ASP A 126 -1.74 -14.24 -5.72
CA ASP A 126 -1.32 -14.78 -7.01
C ASP A 126 -1.30 -13.66 -8.09
N SER A 127 -0.42 -12.69 -7.91
CA SER A 127 -0.24 -11.59 -8.86
C SER A 127 0.48 -12.08 -10.11
N LYS A 128 -0.10 -11.79 -11.28
CA LYS A 128 0.43 -12.15 -12.59
C LYS A 128 1.37 -11.09 -13.16
N ARG A 129 1.19 -9.85 -12.73
CA ARG A 129 1.91 -8.67 -13.23
C ARG A 129 2.12 -7.67 -12.11
N TYR A 130 3.20 -6.93 -12.21
CA TYR A 130 3.54 -5.82 -11.34
C TYR A 130 3.69 -4.56 -12.17
N ALA A 131 3.18 -3.45 -11.66
CA ALA A 131 3.35 -2.15 -12.31
C ALA A 131 3.59 -1.02 -11.30
N VAL A 132 4.37 -0.02 -11.72
CA VAL A 132 4.55 1.22 -10.96
C VAL A 132 3.86 2.36 -11.71
N LEU A 133 2.99 3.08 -11.02
CA LEU A 133 2.27 4.25 -11.52
C LEU A 133 2.98 5.54 -11.10
N VAL A 134 3.40 6.35 -12.07
CA VAL A 134 4.15 7.59 -11.85
C VAL A 134 3.62 8.78 -12.66
N PRO A 135 3.88 10.03 -12.25
CA PRO A 135 3.31 11.20 -12.90
C PRO A 135 3.93 11.57 -14.24
N THR A 136 5.12 11.06 -14.57
CA THR A 136 5.81 11.34 -15.85
C THR A 136 6.66 10.14 -16.27
N ARG A 137 7.06 10.09 -17.55
CA ARG A 137 7.91 9.01 -18.07
C ARG A 137 9.25 8.95 -17.30
N PRO A 138 9.62 7.80 -16.71
CA PRO A 138 10.96 7.60 -16.17
C PRO A 138 12.04 7.71 -17.26
N ARG A 139 13.22 8.21 -16.89
CA ARG A 139 14.39 8.17 -17.78
C ARG A 139 14.76 6.72 -18.12
N ASP A 140 15.45 6.52 -19.24
CA ASP A 140 15.66 5.18 -19.81
C ASP A 140 16.37 4.21 -18.85
N ASP A 141 17.35 4.69 -18.08
CA ASP A 141 18.02 3.92 -17.03
C ASP A 141 17.05 3.39 -15.93
N LEU A 142 16.01 4.16 -15.59
CA LEU A 142 14.99 3.72 -14.63
C LEU A 142 13.97 2.77 -15.26
N LEU A 143 13.66 2.93 -16.55
CA LEU A 143 12.85 1.97 -17.29
C LEU A 143 13.57 0.62 -17.40
N ALA A 144 14.88 0.63 -17.70
CA ALA A 144 15.70 -0.58 -17.73
C ALA A 144 15.75 -1.28 -16.36
N PHE A 145 15.80 -0.52 -15.26
CA PHE A 145 15.70 -1.07 -13.90
C PHE A 145 14.34 -1.76 -13.66
N LEU A 146 13.24 -1.12 -14.02
CA LEU A 146 11.90 -1.69 -13.85
C LEU A 146 11.71 -2.94 -14.73
N ALA A 147 12.18 -2.89 -15.98
CA ALA A 147 12.16 -4.03 -16.89
C ALA A 147 12.94 -5.24 -16.34
N ALA A 148 14.16 -4.99 -15.84
CA ALA A 148 14.98 -6.03 -15.20
C ALA A 148 14.33 -6.64 -13.95
N ALA A 149 13.45 -5.89 -13.28
CA ALA A 149 12.67 -6.37 -12.14
C ALA A 149 11.34 -7.03 -12.55
N GLY A 150 11.01 -7.09 -13.85
CA GLY A 150 9.72 -7.62 -14.34
C GLY A 150 8.53 -6.71 -14.02
N VAL A 151 8.75 -5.40 -13.94
CA VAL A 151 7.76 -4.41 -13.52
C VAL A 151 7.45 -3.44 -14.66
N THR A 152 6.18 -3.32 -15.02
CA THR A 152 5.71 -2.38 -16.05
C THR A 152 5.70 -0.95 -15.49
N ALA A 153 6.18 0.03 -16.26
CA ALA A 153 6.03 1.44 -15.91
C ALA A 153 4.73 1.99 -16.51
N ILE A 154 3.87 2.57 -15.68
CA ILE A 154 2.65 3.28 -16.11
C ILE A 154 2.86 4.76 -15.82
N TYR A 155 2.76 5.61 -16.84
CA TYR A 155 2.92 7.04 -16.68
C TYR A 155 1.91 7.82 -17.52
N SER A 156 1.49 8.98 -17.05
CA SER A 156 0.53 9.83 -17.75
C SER A 156 1.14 11.20 -18.01
N ASP A 157 1.01 11.72 -19.22
CA ASP A 157 1.33 13.11 -19.58
C ASP A 157 0.08 14.01 -19.55
N GLY A 158 -1.05 13.51 -19.04
CA GLY A 158 -2.31 14.22 -19.02
C GLY A 158 -3.52 13.29 -18.86
N ALA A 159 -4.28 13.12 -19.94
CA ALA A 159 -5.53 12.35 -19.93
C ALA A 159 -5.33 10.85 -20.20
N ARG A 160 -4.20 10.46 -20.81
CA ARG A 160 -3.94 9.07 -21.18
C ARG A 160 -2.77 8.50 -20.39
N CYS A 161 -2.93 7.27 -19.93
CA CYS A 161 -1.83 6.51 -19.34
C CYS A 161 -1.12 5.75 -20.46
N THR A 162 0.20 5.84 -20.50
CA THR A 162 1.09 5.06 -21.35
C THR A 162 1.74 3.98 -20.50
N ARG A 163 1.92 2.79 -21.09
CA ARG A 163 2.57 1.66 -20.45
C ARG A 163 3.88 1.36 -21.18
N ALA A 164 4.97 1.21 -20.43
CA ALA A 164 6.23 0.67 -20.92
C ALA A 164 6.40 -0.71 -20.27
N GLU A 165 6.10 -1.74 -21.06
CA GLU A 165 6.21 -3.14 -20.65
C GLU A 165 7.70 -3.55 -20.49
N PRO A 166 8.00 -4.51 -19.59
CA PRO A 166 9.35 -5.02 -19.36
C PRO A 166 9.95 -5.74 -20.59
#